data_AF-A0A1L8R2J0-F1
#
_entry.id   AF-A0A1L8R2J0-F1
#
_cell.length_a   1.000
_cell.length_b   1.000
_cell.length_c   1.000
_cell.angle_alpha   90.00
_cell.angle_beta   90.00
_cell.angle_gamma   90.00
#
_symmetry.space_group_name_H-M   'P 1'
#
loop_
_entity.id
_entity.type
_entity.pdbx_description
1 polymer ?
#
loop_
_entity_poly.entity_id
_entity_poly.type
_entity_poly.pdbx_seq_one_letter_code
_entity_poly.pdbx_strand_id
1 'polypeptide(L)'
;MEANPKLMEVAAEIIRNIESYLSVKMDSLEVYSIFQNIYSINSQKRESSNVDKKLAKEITKKFITDYFLISDVTLLPASRSLYEDLYLHIMPMLSRLRLGIKVENNLLDSLLLEYRATFLKVKKSQRKSIMN
;
A
#
# COMPACT_ATOMS: atom_id res chain seq x y z
N MET A 1 17.31 -5.56 -12.42
CA MET A 1 18.27 -4.72 -11.65
C MET A 1 18.71 -3.46 -12.40
N GLU A 2 18.61 -3.43 -13.74
CA GLU A 2 18.98 -2.27 -14.58
C GLU A 2 17.89 -1.18 -14.75
N ALA A 3 16.76 -1.26 -14.05
CA ALA A 3 15.59 -0.45 -14.40
C ALA A 3 15.71 1.04 -14.02
N ASN A 4 16.49 1.40 -12.98
CA ASN A 4 16.66 2.81 -12.58
C ASN A 4 17.83 3.03 -11.58
N PRO A 5 19.08 3.21 -12.04
CA PRO A 5 20.24 3.38 -11.14
C PRO A 5 20.11 4.59 -10.21
N LYS A 6 19.49 5.69 -10.68
CA LYS A 6 19.24 6.88 -9.85
C LYS A 6 18.35 6.58 -8.64
N LEU A 7 17.34 5.71 -8.77
CA LEU A 7 16.49 5.37 -7.64
C LEU A 7 17.22 4.51 -6.60
N MET A 8 18.19 3.70 -7.03
CA MET A 8 19.03 2.93 -6.13
C MET A 8 19.96 3.84 -5.32
N GLU A 9 20.53 4.87 -5.95
CA GLU A 9 21.34 5.88 -5.26
C GLU A 9 20.52 6.64 -4.21
N VAL A 10 19.30 7.05 -4.55
CA VAL A 10 18.38 7.70 -3.60
C VAL A 10 18.03 6.77 -2.44
N ALA A 11 17.78 5.48 -2.70
CA ALA A 11 17.52 4.51 -1.65
C ALA A 11 18.71 4.35 -0.69
N ALA A 12 19.93 4.29 -1.23
CA ALA A 12 21.16 4.22 -0.44
C ALA A 12 21.39 5.50 0.38
N GLU A 13 21.07 6.67 -0.19
CA GLU A 13 21.15 7.95 0.54
C GLU A 13 20.17 8.01 1.71
N ILE A 14 18.94 7.53 1.53
CA ILE A 14 17.95 7.45 2.61
C ILE A 14 18.46 6.57 3.76
N ILE A 15 19.01 5.40 3.46
CA ILE A 15 19.59 4.52 4.49
C ILE A 15 20.75 5.22 5.22
N ARG A 16 21.68 5.86 4.51
CA ARG A 16 22.77 6.63 5.14
C ARG A 16 22.25 7.72 6.07
N ASN A 17 21.20 8.43 5.67
CA ASN A 17 20.60 9.49 6.49
C ASN A 17 19.95 8.91 7.77
N ILE A 18 19.26 7.77 7.66
CA ILE A 18 18.67 7.08 8.82
C ILE A 18 19.77 6.57 9.76
N GLU A 19 20.80 5.91 9.23
CA GLU A 19 21.96 5.44 10.00
C GLU A 19 22.63 6.60 10.75
N SER A 20 22.85 7.73 10.08
CA SER A 20 23.48 8.91 10.68
C SER A 20 22.60 9.54 11.75
N TYR A 21 21.29 9.62 11.53
CA TYR A 21 20.36 10.26 12.46
C TYR A 21 20.15 9.43 13.73
N LEU A 22 19.99 8.12 13.58
CA LEU A 22 19.76 7.20 14.70
C LEU A 22 21.05 6.63 15.30
N SER A 23 22.21 6.91 14.68
CA SER A 23 23.51 6.32 15.06
C SER A 23 23.50 4.79 15.08
N VAL A 24 22.85 4.18 14.09
CA VAL A 24 22.74 2.72 13.92
C VAL A 24 23.32 2.28 12.59
N LYS A 25 23.67 0.98 12.47
CA LYS A 25 24.00 0.34 11.20
C LYS A 25 22.85 -0.55 10.74
N MET A 26 22.41 -0.34 9.51
CA MET A 26 21.34 -1.10 8.88
C MET A 26 21.93 -2.16 7.96
N ASP A 27 21.19 -3.23 7.74
CA ASP A 27 21.59 -4.26 6.79
C ASP A 27 21.62 -3.69 5.36
N SER A 28 22.58 -4.11 4.56
CA SER A 28 22.68 -3.75 3.13
C SER A 28 21.41 -4.09 2.32
N LEU A 29 20.65 -5.10 2.75
CA LEU A 29 19.38 -5.50 2.16
C LEU A 29 18.29 -4.43 2.31
N GLU A 30 18.39 -3.55 3.31
CA GLU A 30 17.42 -2.46 3.54
C GLU A 30 17.41 -1.46 2.39
N VAL A 31 18.55 -1.26 1.72
CA VAL A 31 18.62 -0.43 0.51
C VAL A 31 17.69 -0.97 -0.57
N TYR A 32 17.59 -2.30 -0.71
CA TYR A 32 16.68 -2.93 -1.68
C TYR A 32 15.22 -2.78 -1.27
N SER A 33 14.90 -2.92 0.03
CA SER A 33 13.54 -2.70 0.55
C SER A 33 13.06 -1.27 0.30
N ILE A 34 13.93 -0.28 0.52
CA ILE A 34 13.64 1.13 0.24
C ILE A 34 13.51 1.36 -1.27
N PHE A 35 14.41 0.81 -2.08
CA PHE A 35 14.33 0.90 -3.54
C PHE A 35 12.99 0.35 -4.07
N GLN A 36 12.58 -0.84 -3.63
CA GLN A 36 11.31 -1.46 -4.06
C GLN A 36 10.11 -0.59 -3.68
N ASN A 37 10.14 0.05 -2.51
CA ASN A 37 9.09 0.97 -2.09
C ASN A 37 9.04 2.22 -2.96
N ILE A 38 10.18 2.86 -3.20
CA ILE A 38 10.27 4.07 -4.05
C ILE A 38 9.85 3.73 -5.48
N TYR A 39 10.33 2.61 -6.02
CA TYR A 39 10.00 2.15 -7.37
C TYR A 39 8.51 1.86 -7.49
N SER A 40 7.91 1.19 -6.50
CA SER A 40 6.48 0.93 -6.45
C SER A 40 5.67 2.23 -6.51
N ILE A 41 6.03 3.25 -5.72
CA ILE A 41 5.35 4.55 -5.73
C ILE A 41 5.53 5.27 -7.08
N ASN A 42 6.74 5.28 -7.63
CA ASN A 42 7.03 5.98 -8.89
C ASN A 42 6.40 5.28 -10.11
N SER A 43 6.30 3.95 -10.11
CA SER A 43 5.61 3.18 -11.15
C SER A 43 4.15 3.57 -11.29
N GLN A 44 3.49 4.03 -10.21
CA GLN A 44 2.11 4.52 -10.26
C GLN A 44 1.96 5.72 -11.19
N LYS A 45 2.97 6.61 -11.25
CA LYS A 45 2.92 7.82 -12.07
C LYS A 45 3.16 7.54 -13.56
N ARG A 46 3.84 6.44 -13.89
CA ARG A 46 4.28 6.14 -15.26
C ARG A 46 3.54 4.99 -15.93
N GLU A 47 3.10 3.99 -15.16
CA GLU A 47 2.67 2.68 -15.69
C GLU A 47 1.36 2.16 -15.11
N SER A 48 0.57 2.97 -14.39
CA SER A 48 -0.73 2.52 -13.91
C SER A 48 -1.59 2.09 -15.11
N SER A 49 -1.85 0.79 -15.25
CA SER A 49 -2.71 0.27 -16.31
C SER A 49 -4.12 0.81 -16.10
N ASN A 50 -4.85 1.09 -17.17
CA ASN A 50 -6.28 1.43 -17.06
C ASN A 50 -7.06 0.34 -16.31
N VAL A 51 -6.58 -0.91 -16.36
CA VAL A 51 -7.09 -2.05 -15.58
C VAL A 51 -6.88 -1.83 -14.08
N ASP A 52 -5.68 -1.42 -13.64
CA ASP A 52 -5.40 -1.17 -12.22
C ASP A 52 -6.26 -0.04 -11.67
N LYS A 53 -6.41 1.04 -12.44
CA LYS A 53 -7.24 2.18 -12.03
C LYS A 53 -8.68 1.75 -11.84
N LYS A 54 -9.23 0.97 -12.77
CA LYS A 54 -10.60 0.46 -12.67
C LYS A 54 -10.73 -0.47 -11.46
N LEU A 55 -9.81 -1.43 -11.32
CA LEU A 55 -9.82 -2.39 -10.23
C LEU A 55 -9.67 -1.70 -8.86
N ALA A 56 -8.79 -0.72 -8.73
CA ALA A 56 -8.64 0.05 -7.51
C ALA A 56 -9.92 0.82 -7.15
N LYS A 57 -10.63 1.41 -8.12
CA LYS A 57 -11.93 2.06 -7.88
C LYS A 57 -12.95 1.05 -7.33
N GLU A 58 -13.08 -0.11 -7.97
CA GLU A 58 -14.02 -1.16 -7.56
C GLU A 58 -13.70 -1.70 -6.16
N ILE A 59 -12.43 -2.03 -5.91
CA ILE A 59 -11.97 -2.49 -4.59
C ILE A 59 -12.23 -1.43 -3.54
N THR A 60 -11.88 -0.16 -3.79
CA THR A 60 -12.07 0.93 -2.83
C THR A 60 -13.54 1.07 -2.45
N LYS A 61 -14.43 1.14 -3.45
CA LYS A 61 -15.88 1.22 -3.20
C LYS A 61 -16.37 0.03 -2.39
N LYS A 62 -16.01 -1.18 -2.79
CA LYS A 62 -16.42 -2.41 -2.13
C LYS A 62 -15.95 -2.49 -0.68
N PHE A 63 -14.71 -2.10 -0.41
CA PHE A 63 -14.18 -2.07 0.96
C PHE A 63 -14.99 -1.12 1.85
N ILE A 64 -15.29 0.09 1.36
CA ILE A 64 -16.06 1.07 2.11
C ILE A 64 -17.49 0.57 2.33
N THR A 65 -18.18 0.09 1.28
CA THR A 65 -19.56 -0.39 1.39
C THR A 65 -19.67 -1.60 2.31
N ASP A 66 -18.78 -2.58 2.18
CA ASP A 66 -18.76 -3.78 3.03
C ASP A 66 -18.36 -3.45 4.49
N TYR A 67 -17.44 -2.51 4.70
CA TYR A 67 -17.02 -2.10 6.03
C TYR A 67 -18.10 -1.29 6.74
N PHE A 68 -18.78 -0.35 6.09
CA PHE A 68 -19.81 0.47 6.74
C PHE A 68 -21.21 -0.12 6.63
N LEU A 69 -21.39 -1.22 5.91
CA LEU A 69 -22.69 -1.85 5.63
C LEU A 69 -23.65 -0.89 4.93
N ILE A 70 -23.13 -0.15 3.96
CA ILE A 70 -23.87 0.85 3.18
C ILE A 70 -23.93 0.43 1.70
N SER A 71 -24.95 0.90 0.98
CA SER A 71 -25.12 0.60 -0.44
C SER A 71 -24.29 1.50 -1.36
N ASP A 72 -23.98 2.72 -0.92
CA ASP A 72 -23.24 3.71 -1.70
C ASP A 72 -22.25 4.46 -0.80
N VAL A 73 -21.04 4.68 -1.30
CA VAL A 73 -19.96 5.39 -0.61
C VAL A 73 -20.35 6.83 -0.26
N THR A 74 -21.15 7.49 -1.09
CA THR A 74 -21.61 8.88 -0.91
C THR A 74 -22.45 9.09 0.35
N LEU A 75 -22.98 8.02 0.94
CA LEU A 75 -23.76 8.05 2.18
C LEU A 75 -22.90 8.37 3.42
N LEU A 76 -21.57 8.39 3.30
CA LEU A 76 -20.67 8.79 4.38
C LEU A 76 -20.35 10.30 4.32
N PRO A 77 -20.47 11.04 5.44
CA PRO A 77 -20.11 12.46 5.51
C PRO A 77 -18.65 12.75 5.12
N ALA A 78 -17.73 11.83 5.43
CA ALA A 78 -16.31 11.89 5.07
C ALA A 78 -15.95 10.91 3.92
N SER A 79 -16.93 10.60 3.06
CA SER A 79 -16.79 9.61 1.98
C SER A 79 -15.65 9.92 1.02
N ARG A 80 -15.47 11.20 0.70
CA ARG A 80 -14.48 11.64 -0.29
C ARG A 80 -13.05 11.45 0.19
N SER A 81 -12.71 11.93 1.38
CA SER A 81 -11.35 11.79 1.91
C SER A 81 -10.99 10.33 2.14
N LEU A 82 -11.89 9.57 2.78
CA LEU A 82 -11.69 8.14 2.99
C LEU A 82 -11.50 7.38 1.68
N TYR A 83 -12.30 7.71 0.66
CA TYR A 83 -12.18 7.11 -0.66
C TYR A 83 -10.84 7.44 -1.30
N GLU A 84 -10.44 8.72 -1.29
CA GLU A 84 -9.17 9.16 -1.89
C GLU A 84 -7.98 8.50 -1.19
N ASP A 85 -7.96 8.45 0.13
CA ASP A 85 -6.91 7.81 0.92
C ASP A 85 -6.80 6.31 0.60
N LEU A 86 -7.92 5.58 0.67
CA LEU A 86 -7.93 4.15 0.38
C LEU A 86 -7.54 3.87 -1.08
N TYR A 87 -8.03 4.66 -2.03
CA TYR A 87 -7.67 4.51 -3.44
C TYR A 87 -6.17 4.71 -3.67
N LEU A 88 -5.58 5.73 -3.05
CA LEU A 88 -4.15 6.01 -3.13
C LEU A 88 -3.30 4.94 -2.45
N HIS A 89 -3.84 4.18 -1.49
CA HIS A 89 -3.19 3.01 -0.88
C HIS A 89 -3.40 1.69 -1.63
N ILE A 90 -4.53 1.50 -2.32
CA ILE A 90 -4.85 0.29 -3.09
C ILE A 90 -4.09 0.26 -4.42
N MET A 91 -3.96 1.41 -5.10
CA MET A 91 -3.21 1.51 -6.36
C MET A 91 -1.77 0.97 -6.28
N PRO A 92 -0.93 1.33 -5.28
CA PRO A 92 0.40 0.77 -5.13
C PRO A 92 0.36 -0.71 -4.74
N MET A 93 -0.64 -1.18 -3.98
CA MET A 93 -0.80 -2.61 -3.68
C MET A 93 -1.02 -3.43 -4.96
N LEU A 94 -1.85 -2.96 -5.89
CA LEU A 94 -2.07 -3.63 -7.18
C LEU A 94 -0.82 -3.62 -8.06
N SER A 95 -0.09 -2.50 -8.09
CA SER A 95 1.19 -2.41 -8.82
C SER A 95 2.21 -3.42 -8.26
N ARG A 96 2.37 -3.47 -6.93
CA ARG A 96 3.24 -4.44 -6.25
C ARG A 96 2.85 -5.87 -6.57
N LEU A 97 1.56 -6.19 -6.54
CA LEU A 97 1.07 -7.54 -6.85
C LEU A 97 1.38 -7.93 -8.30
N ARG A 98 1.21 -7.03 -9.27
CA ARG A 98 1.57 -7.28 -10.68
C ARG A 98 3.07 -7.49 -10.85
N LEU A 99 3.89 -6.67 -10.18
CA LEU A 99 5.35 -6.71 -10.29
C LEU A 99 6.01 -7.80 -9.43
N GLY A 100 5.22 -8.57 -8.67
CA GLY A 100 5.73 -9.59 -7.75
C GLY A 100 6.53 -9.03 -6.57
N ILE A 101 6.32 -7.75 -6.21
CA ILE A 101 7.02 -7.11 -5.10
C ILE A 101 6.36 -7.54 -3.78
N LYS A 102 7.09 -8.32 -2.99
CA LYS A 102 6.69 -8.69 -1.62
C LYS A 102 7.19 -7.63 -0.64
N VAL A 103 6.30 -7.14 0.21
CA VAL A 103 6.63 -6.21 1.29
C VAL A 103 6.24 -6.85 2.61
N GLU A 104 7.16 -6.89 3.56
CA GLU A 104 6.88 -7.38 4.91
C GLU A 104 6.13 -6.31 5.72
N ASN A 105 5.14 -6.75 6.51
CA ASN A 105 4.37 -5.86 7.37
C ASN A 105 4.78 -6.06 8.83
N ASN A 106 5.89 -5.43 9.20
CA ASN A 106 6.48 -5.54 10.54
C ASN A 106 5.63 -4.84 11.63
N LEU A 107 4.59 -4.09 11.23
CA LEU A 107 3.67 -3.41 12.14
C LEU A 107 2.36 -4.18 12.34
N LEU A 108 2.15 -5.30 11.65
CA LEU A 108 0.89 -6.02 11.67
C LEU A 108 0.51 -6.48 13.08
N ASP A 109 1.47 -7.03 13.83
CA ASP A 109 1.22 -7.54 15.18
C ASP A 109 0.80 -6.42 16.14
N SER A 110 1.47 -5.27 16.08
CA SER A 110 1.10 -4.08 16.86
C SER A 110 -0.28 -3.55 16.46
N LEU A 111 -0.58 -3.48 15.16
CA LEU A 111 -1.89 -3.07 14.66
C LEU A 111 -3.01 -4.03 15.09
N LEU A 112 -2.72 -5.34 15.21
CA LEU A 112 -3.69 -6.33 15.69
C LEU A 112 -4.02 -6.17 17.15
N LEU A 113 -3.08 -5.70 17.97
CA LEU A 113 -3.31 -5.43 19.39
C LEU A 113 -4.21 -4.21 19.57
N GLU A 114 -3.96 -3.13 18.83
CA GLU A 114 -4.66 -1.85 19.01
C GLU A 114 -5.98 -1.77 18.22
N TYR A 115 -6.01 -2.28 16.98
CA TYR A 115 -7.12 -2.10 16.03
C TYR A 115 -7.77 -3.43 15.62
N ARG A 116 -7.82 -4.42 16.52
CA ARG A 116 -8.31 -5.77 16.24
C ARG A 116 -9.67 -5.81 15.55
N ALA A 117 -10.62 -5.02 16.03
CA ALA A 117 -11.99 -4.99 15.49
C ALA A 117 -12.01 -4.52 14.02
N THR A 118 -11.30 -3.43 13.74
CA THR A 118 -11.12 -2.89 12.38
C THR A 118 -10.46 -3.93 11.48
N PHE A 119 -9.37 -4.56 11.94
CA PHE A 119 -8.68 -5.61 11.18
C PHE A 119 -9.60 -6.77 10.80
N LEU A 120 -10.36 -7.31 11.78
CA LEU A 120 -11.28 -8.43 11.53
C LEU A 120 -12.37 -8.05 10.53
N LYS A 121 -12.89 -6.82 10.60
CA LYS A 121 -13.91 -6.31 9.69
C LYS A 121 -13.36 -6.18 8.27
N VAL A 122 -12.18 -5.59 8.11
CA VAL A 122 -11.48 -5.49 6.82
C VAL A 122 -11.18 -6.86 6.23
N LYS A 123 -10.68 -7.81 7.04
CA LYS A 123 -10.41 -9.19 6.62
C LYS A 123 -11.67 -9.92 6.16
N LYS A 124 -12.82 -9.64 6.78
CA LYS A 124 -14.12 -10.17 6.36
C LYS A 124 -14.55 -9.59 5.01
N SER A 125 -14.40 -8.28 4.80
CA SER A 125 -14.68 -7.62 3.51
C SER A 125 -13.81 -8.16 2.38
N GLN A 126 -12.52 -8.44 2.65
CA GLN A 126 -11.61 -9.07 1.68
C GLN A 126 -12.09 -10.45 1.23
N ARG A 127 -12.45 -11.35 2.17
CA ARG A 127 -12.88 -12.72 1.85
C ARG A 127 -14.17 -12.75 1.03
N LYS A 128 -15.12 -11.86 1.33
CA LYS A 128 -16.35 -11.72 0.53
C LYS A 128 -16.08 -11.28 -0.91
N SER A 129 -14.96 -10.61 -1.18
CA SER A 129 -14.58 -10.19 -2.53
C SER A 129 -13.95 -11.29 -3.38
N ILE A 130 -13.58 -12.44 -2.80
CA ILE A 130 -12.95 -13.57 -3.50
C ILE A 130 -13.99 -14.68 -3.83
N MET A 131 -15.13 -14.68 -3.14
CA MET A 131 -16.19 -15.69 -3.31
C MET A 131 -17.31 -15.31 -4.29
N ASN A 132 -17.25 -14.12 -4.87
CA ASN A 132 -18.15 -13.63 -5.93
C ASN A 132 -17.34 -13.30 -7.17
#